data_AF-A0A177N2F7-F1
#
_entry.id   AF-A0A177N2F7-F1
#
_cell.length_a   1.000
_cell.length_b   1.000
_cell.length_c   1.000
_cell.angle_alpha   90.00
_cell.angle_beta   90.00
_cell.angle_gamma   90.00
#
_symmetry.space_group_name_H-M   'P 1'
#
loop_
_entity.id
_entity.type
_entity.pdbx_description
1 polymer ?
#
loop_
_entity_poly.entity_id
_entity_poly.type
_entity_poly.pdbx_seq_one_letter_code
_entity_poly.pdbx_strand_id
1 'polypeptide(L)'
;MMISSVSELVRLARNGQSQERFAKELGVMQSSISRYERGSVNPPARVIDHCMHLVNQRGIQAVPSAEQLATKILNHLMDLEAADARLVLDKVLDTLIANQPNMKPTKGKSKT
;
A
#
# COMPACT_ATOMS: atom_id res chain seq x y z
N MET A 1 8.45 -5.04 0.74
CA MET A 1 9.48 -4.71 1.75
C MET A 1 8.99 -5.23 3.09
N MET A 2 9.82 -5.94 3.86
CA MET A 2 9.41 -6.52 5.15
C MET A 2 9.98 -5.64 6.27
N ILE A 3 9.10 -5.03 7.08
CA ILE A 3 9.51 -4.27 8.26
C ILE A 3 9.84 -5.28 9.34
N SER A 4 11.09 -5.31 9.79
CA SER A 4 11.63 -6.33 10.69
C SER A 4 11.64 -5.90 12.16
N SER A 5 11.43 -4.60 12.44
CA SER A 5 11.42 -4.07 13.81
C SER A 5 10.61 -2.78 13.95
N VAL A 6 10.23 -2.45 15.19
CA VAL A 6 9.55 -1.19 15.52
C VAL A 6 10.48 0.02 15.29
N SER A 7 11.77 -0.12 15.54
CA SER A 7 12.76 0.93 15.26
C SER A 7 12.83 1.28 13.78
N GLU A 8 12.78 0.24 12.92
CA GLU A 8 12.76 0.39 11.46
C GLU A 8 11.44 1.03 11.00
N LEU A 9 10.29 0.61 11.55
CA LEU A 9 8.99 1.23 11.30
C LEU A 9 9.03 2.74 11.51
N VAL A 10 9.58 3.20 12.65
CA VAL A 10 9.65 4.63 12.98
C VAL A 10 10.56 5.39 12.01
N ARG A 11 11.70 4.81 11.61
CA ARG A 11 12.61 5.41 10.62
C ARG A 11 11.95 5.55 9.24
N LEU A 12 11.24 4.52 8.80
CA LEU A 12 10.49 4.52 7.54
C LEU A 12 9.36 5.54 7.58
N ALA A 13 8.62 5.61 8.68
CA ALA A 13 7.55 6.58 8.87
C ALA A 13 8.05 8.02 8.88
N ARG A 14 9.26 8.29 9.37
CA ARG A 14 9.88 9.63 9.32
C ARG A 14 10.22 10.07 7.89
N ASN A 15 10.51 9.13 6.97
CA ASN A 15 10.69 9.38 5.54
C ASN A 15 11.56 10.61 5.20
N GLY A 16 12.73 10.71 5.82
CA GLY A 16 13.68 11.80 5.57
C GLY A 16 13.37 13.14 6.27
N GLN A 17 12.23 13.29 6.95
CA GLN A 17 11.99 14.46 7.81
C GLN A 17 13.00 14.51 8.97
N SER A 18 13.25 15.68 9.55
CA SER A 18 14.06 15.76 10.78
C SER A 18 13.31 15.10 11.94
N GLN A 19 14.04 14.53 12.91
CA GLN A 19 13.44 13.93 14.11
C GLN A 19 12.62 14.97 14.90
N GLU A 20 13.03 16.23 14.90
CA GLU A 20 12.29 17.31 15.55
C GLU A 20 10.94 17.57 14.89
N ARG A 21 10.91 17.67 13.55
CA ARG A 21 9.67 17.90 12.81
C ARG A 21 8.71 16.74 12.98
N PHE A 22 9.21 15.51 12.89
CA PHE A 22 8.40 14.31 13.06
C PHE A 22 7.90 14.15 14.50
N ALA A 23 8.70 14.55 15.49
CA ALA A 23 8.27 14.58 16.88
C ALA A 23 7.12 15.57 17.12
N LYS A 24 7.17 16.75 16.50
CA LYS A 24 6.08 17.74 16.54
C LYS A 24 4.79 17.18 15.94
N GLU A 25 4.88 16.49 14.79
CA GLU A 25 3.74 15.81 14.16
C GLU A 25 3.11 14.77 15.10
N LEU A 26 3.94 13.99 15.79
CA LEU A 26 3.48 12.93 16.71
C LEU A 26 3.11 13.44 18.12
N GLY A 27 3.32 14.72 18.42
CA GLY A 27 3.13 15.28 19.76
C GLY A 27 4.00 14.59 20.81
N VAL A 28 5.29 14.38 20.51
CA VAL A 28 6.31 13.83 21.41
C VAL A 28 7.59 14.67 21.37
N MET A 29 8.54 14.40 22.26
CA MET A 29 9.85 15.05 22.23
C MET A 29 10.75 14.44 21.14
N GLN A 30 11.63 15.25 20.54
CA GLN A 30 12.63 14.76 19.58
C GLN A 30 13.53 13.66 20.17
N SER A 31 13.89 13.77 21.46
CA SER A 31 14.67 12.76 22.16
C SER A 31 13.93 11.42 22.30
N SER A 32 12.60 11.42 22.27
CA SER A 32 11.79 10.20 22.21
C SER A 32 11.94 9.52 20.85
N ILE A 33 11.86 10.27 19.74
CA ILE A 33 12.11 9.73 18.39
C ILE A 33 13.51 9.13 18.29
N SER A 34 14.53 9.82 18.80
CA SER A 34 15.91 9.30 18.83
C SER A 34 16.05 7.97 19.59
N ARG A 35 15.31 7.78 20.68
CA ARG A 35 15.31 6.52 21.45
C ARG A 35 14.56 5.41 20.73
N TYR A 36 13.40 5.73 20.14
CA TYR A 36 12.61 4.80 19.35
C TYR A 36 13.38 4.27 18.14
N GLU A 37 14.01 5.16 17.36
CA GLU A 37 14.77 4.78 16.17
C GLU A 37 16.03 3.97 16.47
N ARG A 38 16.57 4.06 17.69
CA ARG A 38 17.70 3.23 18.15
C ARG A 38 17.24 1.94 18.85
N GLY A 39 15.93 1.75 19.03
CA GLY A 39 15.37 0.59 19.71
C GLY A 39 15.65 0.55 21.22
N SER A 40 16.08 1.66 21.82
CA SER A 40 16.39 1.68 23.26
C SER A 40 15.15 1.79 24.14
N VAL A 41 14.05 2.27 23.57
CA VAL A 41 12.73 2.34 24.21
C VAL A 41 11.68 2.02 23.16
N ASN A 42 10.66 1.24 23.53
CA ASN A 42 9.51 1.01 22.67
C ASN A 42 8.58 2.24 22.65
N PRO A 43 8.10 2.69 21.48
CA PRO A 43 7.12 3.76 21.40
C PRO A 43 5.77 3.36 22.03
N PRO A 44 4.98 4.33 22.51
CA PRO A 44 3.59 4.09 22.85
C PRO A 44 2.79 3.58 21.64
N ALA A 45 1.73 2.80 21.88
CA ALA A 45 0.87 2.24 20.82
C ALA A 45 0.41 3.31 19.81
N ARG A 46 -0.04 4.49 20.30
CA ARG A 46 -0.46 5.61 19.42
C ARG A 46 0.60 6.02 18.39
N VAL A 47 1.88 5.93 18.74
CA VAL A 47 2.99 6.28 17.85
C VAL A 47 3.23 5.16 16.83
N ILE A 48 3.15 3.90 17.27
CA ILE A 48 3.28 2.73 16.40
C ILE A 48 2.16 2.73 15.35
N ASP A 49 0.91 2.93 15.78
CA ASP A 49 -0.26 2.95 14.89
C ASP A 49 -0.14 4.06 13.85
N HIS A 50 0.27 5.27 14.26
CA HIS A 50 0.50 6.38 13.35
C HIS A 50 1.62 6.09 12.34
N CYS A 51 2.73 5.50 12.80
CA CYS A 51 3.84 5.12 11.93
C CYS A 51 3.42 4.05 10.92
N MET A 52 2.66 3.04 11.35
CA MET A 52 2.09 2.02 10.45
C MET A 52 1.20 2.67 9.39
N HIS A 53 0.36 3.62 9.79
CA HIS A 53 -0.52 4.32 8.87
C HIS A 53 0.26 5.11 7.81
N LEU A 54 1.29 5.87 8.23
CA LEU A 54 2.16 6.61 7.31
C LEU A 54 2.94 5.71 6.35
N VAL A 55 3.50 4.60 6.86
CA VAL A 55 4.25 3.66 6.02
C VAL A 55 3.32 2.92 5.07
N ASN A 56 2.09 2.58 5.47
CA ASN A 56 1.12 1.99 4.55
C ASN A 56 0.66 2.97 3.47
N GLN A 57 0.42 4.23 3.83
CA GLN A 57 0.06 5.27 2.86
C GLN A 57 1.19 5.53 1.84
N ARG A 58 2.45 5.43 2.27
CA ARG A 58 3.63 5.71 1.42
C ARG A 58 4.18 4.46 0.73
N GLY A 59 3.95 3.29 1.31
CA GLY A 59 4.55 2.00 0.95
C GLY A 59 3.57 0.95 0.45
N ILE A 60 2.27 1.26 0.33
CA ILE A 60 1.29 0.40 -0.33
C ILE A 60 0.67 1.16 -1.51
N GLN A 61 1.46 1.24 -2.58
CA GLN A 61 1.00 0.66 -3.83
C GLN A 61 1.81 -0.61 -4.09
N ALA A 62 1.65 -1.61 -3.22
CA ALA A 62 1.84 -2.96 -3.73
C ALA A 62 0.76 -3.12 -4.81
N VAL A 63 1.17 -3.23 -6.07
CA VAL A 63 0.26 -3.51 -7.17
C VAL A 63 -0.55 -4.74 -6.71
N PRO A 64 -1.86 -4.60 -6.47
CA PRO A 64 -2.64 -5.72 -5.98
C PRO A 64 -2.51 -6.85 -7.00
N SER A 65 -2.33 -8.08 -6.53
CA SER A 65 -2.45 -9.22 -7.44
C SER A 65 -3.84 -9.18 -8.09
N ALA A 66 -3.99 -9.78 -9.27
CA ALA A 66 -5.29 -9.85 -9.94
C ALA A 66 -6.38 -10.42 -9.00
N GLU A 67 -6.00 -11.41 -8.18
CA GLU A 67 -6.88 -12.03 -7.17
C GLU A 67 -7.25 -11.06 -6.03
N GLN A 68 -6.29 -10.28 -5.52
CA GLN A 68 -6.57 -9.29 -4.47
C GLN A 68 -7.46 -8.16 -4.99
N LEU A 69 -7.26 -7.74 -6.24
CA LEU A 69 -8.11 -6.76 -6.89
C LEU A 69 -9.53 -7.30 -7.10
N ALA A 70 -9.66 -8.52 -7.63
CA ALA A 70 -10.94 -9.19 -7.82
C ALA A 70 -11.70 -9.36 -6.50
N THR A 71 -11.02 -9.75 -5.43
CA THR A 71 -11.61 -9.89 -4.09
C THR A 71 -12.16 -8.55 -3.57
N LYS A 72 -11.41 -7.45 -3.76
CA LYS A 72 -11.91 -6.11 -3.39
C LYS A 72 -13.13 -5.71 -4.19
N ILE A 73 -13.13 -5.97 -5.49
CA ILE A 73 -14.26 -5.68 -6.37
C ILE A 73 -15.50 -6.44 -5.90
N LEU A 74 -15.37 -7.75 -5.66
CA LEU A 74 -16.47 -8.59 -5.17
C LEU A 74 -17.03 -8.06 -3.85
N ASN A 75 -16.18 -7.80 -2.85
CA ASN A 75 -16.63 -7.36 -1.54
C ASN A 75 -17.37 -6.02 -1.54
N HIS A 76 -17.09 -5.13 -2.50
CA HIS A 76 -17.68 -3.79 -2.53
C HIS A 76 -18.79 -3.61 -3.57
N LEU A 77 -18.82 -4.41 -4.63
CA LEU A 77 -19.76 -4.25 -5.74
C LEU A 77 -20.77 -5.40 -5.86
N MET A 78 -20.85 -6.29 -4.86
CA MET A 78 -21.86 -7.35 -4.82
C MET A 78 -23.28 -6.82 -4.58
N ASP A 79 -23.44 -5.61 -4.06
CA ASP A 79 -24.75 -5.01 -3.81
C ASP A 79 -25.50 -4.69 -5.12
N LEU A 80 -26.82 -4.90 -5.10
CA LEU A 80 -27.73 -4.56 -6.21
C LEU A 80 -27.69 -3.06 -6.54
N GLU A 81 -27.50 -2.21 -5.52
CA GLU A 81 -27.38 -0.75 -5.71
C GLU A 81 -26.07 -0.34 -6.40
N ALA A 82 -25.06 -1.22 -6.44
CA ALA A 82 -23.78 -0.97 -7.10
C ALA A 82 -23.79 -1.27 -8.62
N ALA A 83 -24.97 -1.39 -9.25
CA ALA A 83 -25.11 -1.73 -10.66
C ALA A 83 -24.40 -0.72 -11.59
N ASP A 84 -24.59 0.57 -11.36
CA ASP A 84 -23.95 1.63 -12.16
C ASP A 84 -22.43 1.63 -11.98
N ALA A 85 -21.96 1.39 -10.76
CA ALA A 85 -20.52 1.27 -10.46
C ALA A 85 -19.89 0.08 -11.18
N ARG A 86 -20.59 -1.06 -11.27
CA ARG A 86 -20.15 -2.23 -12.05
C ARG A 86 -20.09 -1.91 -13.54
N LEU A 87 -21.09 -1.21 -14.08
CA LEU A 87 -21.13 -0.82 -15.50
C LEU A 87 -19.98 0.13 -15.88
N VAL A 88 -19.65 1.08 -15.01
CA VAL A 88 -18.51 1.98 -15.24
C VAL A 88 -17.19 1.21 -15.19
N LEU A 89 -17.03 0.32 -14.22
CA LEU A 89 -15.82 -0.49 -14.08
C LEU A 89 -15.59 -1.41 -15.28
N ASP A 90 -16.67 -2.00 -15.81
CA ASP A 90 -16.65 -2.83 -17.03
C ASP A 90 -16.10 -2.05 -18.23
N LYS A 91 -16.62 -0.85 -18.50
CA LYS A 91 -16.13 0.02 -19.59
C LYS A 91 -14.67 0.42 -19.41
N VAL A 92 -14.25 0.68 -18.18
CA VAL A 92 -12.84 0.98 -17.87
C VAL A 92 -11.97 -0.24 -18.16
N LEU A 93 -12.42 -1.43 -17.78
CA LEU A 93 -11.69 -2.68 -18.01
C LEU A 93 -11.55 -2.96 -19.52
N ASP A 94 -12.61 -2.82 -20.30
CA ASP A 94 -12.57 -2.94 -21.77
C ASP A 94 -11.55 -1.99 -22.40
N THR A 95 -11.56 -0.73 -21.95
CA THR A 95 -10.62 0.29 -22.43
C THR A 95 -9.18 -0.06 -22.07
N LEU A 96 -8.94 -0.59 -20.88
CA LEU A 96 -7.60 -1.00 -20.45
C LEU A 96 -7.12 -2.22 -21.24
N ILE A 97 -7.99 -3.20 -21.49
CA ILE A 97 -7.68 -4.40 -22.29
C ILE A 97 -7.36 -4.02 -23.73
N ALA A 98 -8.16 -3.13 -24.34
CA ALA A 98 -7.94 -2.65 -25.70
C ALA A 98 -6.60 -1.91 -25.89
N ASN A 99 -6.08 -1.28 -24.82
CA ASN A 99 -4.84 -0.51 -24.83
C ASN A 99 -3.62 -1.28 -24.31
N GLN A 100 -3.74 -2.57 -23.98
CA GLN A 100 -2.58 -3.40 -23.62
C GLN A 100 -1.73 -3.70 -24.88
N PRO A 101 -0.39 -3.55 -24.82
CA PRO A 101 0.47 -3.87 -25.95
C PRO A 101 0.50 -5.38 -26.21
N ASN A 102 -0.42 -5.84 -27.06
CA ASN A 102 -0.46 -7.07 -27.84
C ASN A 102 0.59 -8.15 -27.45
N MET A 103 0.29 -9.01 -26.47
CA MET A 103 0.95 -10.32 -26.39
C MET A 103 0.47 -11.15 -27.58
N LYS A 104 1.25 -11.13 -28.68
CA LYS A 104 1.00 -11.99 -29.84
C LYS A 104 0.83 -13.45 -29.38
N PRO A 105 -0.17 -14.19 -29.89
CA PRO A 105 -0.30 -15.61 -29.59
C PRO A 105 0.95 -16.33 -30.10
N THR A 106 1.63 -17.05 -29.21
CA THR A 106 2.70 -17.98 -29.58
C THR A 106 2.09 -19.05 -30.48
N LYS A 107 2.29 -18.92 -31.79
CA LYS A 107 2.01 -19.98 -32.76
C LYS A 107 2.84 -21.21 -32.35
N GLY A 108 2.20 -22.18 -31.71
CA GLY A 108 2.74 -23.52 -31.57
C GLY A 108 3.00 -24.07 -32.96
N LYS A 109 4.27 -24.26 -33.31
CA LYS A 109 4.65 -25.00 -34.50
C LYS A 109 4.32 -26.48 -34.22
N SER A 110 3.19 -26.96 -34.73
CA SER A 110 3.09 -28.39 -35.07
C SER A 110 4.15 -28.68 -36.13
N LYS A 111 5.14 -29.47 -35.76
CA LYS A 111 5.92 -30.23 -36.74
C LYS A 111 5.51 -31.69 -36.59
N THR A 112 4.88 -32.15 -37.66
CA THR A 112 4.80 -33.54 -38.11
C THR A 112 6.18 -34.17 -38.22
#